data_AF-A0A193GGD2-F1
#
_entry.id   AF-A0A193GGD2-F1
#
_cell.length_a   1.000
_cell.length_b   1.000
_cell.length_c   1.000
_cell.angle_alpha   90.00
_cell.angle_beta   90.00
_cell.angle_gamma   90.00
#
_symmetry.space_group_name_H-M   'P 1'
#
loop_
_entity.id
_entity.type
_entity.pdbx_description
1 polymer ?
#
loop_
_entity_poly.entity_id
_entity_poly.type
_entity_poly.pdbx_seq_one_letter_code
_entity_poly.pdbx_strand_id
1 'polypeptide(L)' 'METGREGRMVMHGGSLYHFRTLEQAAGFFRGLQEGKSIESCRQRWRPSMVRVAVGAAPRQGDRPPRPDASC' A
#
# COMPACT_ATOMS: atom_id res chain seq x y z
N MET A 1 -10.66 -10.09 -2.69
CA MET A 1 -9.58 -9.22 -2.21
C MET A 1 -8.31 -10.05 -2.14
N GLU A 2 -7.33 -9.76 -3.00
CA GLU A 2 -6.04 -10.45 -2.94
C GLU A 2 -5.26 -9.97 -1.72
N THR A 3 -4.93 -10.91 -0.84
CA THR A 3 -4.10 -10.68 0.35
C THR A 3 -2.91 -11.62 0.26
N GLY A 4 -1.70 -11.07 0.23
CA GLY A 4 -0.46 -11.84 0.12
C GLY A 4 0.50 -11.49 1.23
N ARG A 5 1.34 -12.44 1.67
CA ARG A 5 2.41 -12.21 2.64
C ARG A 5 3.73 -12.69 2.08
N GLU A 6 4.72 -11.81 2.09
CA GLU A 6 6.10 -12.11 1.69
C GLU A 6 7.01 -11.78 2.88
N GLY A 7 7.33 -12.79 3.70
CA GLY A 7 8.11 -12.62 4.92
C GLY A 7 7.52 -11.58 5.89
N ARG A 8 8.13 -10.39 5.94
CA ARG A 8 7.76 -9.25 6.80
C ARG A 8 6.81 -8.25 6.13
N MET A 9 6.40 -8.53 4.90
CA MET A 9 5.50 -7.69 4.12
C MET A 9 4.14 -8.34 3.96
N VAL A 10 3.08 -7.53 4.03
CA VAL A 10 1.71 -7.95 3.73
C VAL A 10 1.13 -7.02 2.67
N MET A 11 0.63 -7.58 1.59
CA MET A 11 -0.14 -6.89 0.57
C MET A 11 -1.63 -7.12 0.81
N HIS A 12 -2.43 -6.06 0.81
CA HIS A 12 -3.87 -6.15 0.91
C HIS A 12 -4.52 -4.98 0.18
N GLY A 13 -5.44 -5.27 -0.76
CA GLY A 13 -6.19 -4.23 -1.48
C GLY A 13 -5.30 -3.24 -2.22
N GLY A 14 -4.20 -3.72 -2.82
CA GLY A 14 -3.20 -2.88 -3.48
C GLY A 14 -2.25 -2.13 -2.54
N SER A 15 -2.51 -2.12 -1.23
CA SER A 15 -1.63 -1.49 -0.24
C SER A 15 -0.60 -2.48 0.30
N LEU A 16 0.63 -2.02 0.47
CA LEU A 16 1.75 -2.80 1.01
C LEU A 16 2.08 -2.32 2.43
N TYR A 17 2.09 -3.26 3.37
CA TYR A 17 2.37 -3.05 4.79
C TYR A 17 3.66 -3.77 5.15
N HIS A 18 4.66 -3.05 5.65
CA HIS A 18 5.94 -3.61 6.08
C HIS A 18 6.07 -3.56 7.60
N PHE A 19 6.47 -4.68 8.19
CA PHE A 19 6.60 -4.87 9.63
C PHE A 19 8.06 -5.08 10.04
N ARG A 20 8.39 -4.79 11.30
CA ARG A 20 9.74 -5.03 11.81
C ARG A 20 10.04 -6.53 11.94
N THR A 21 9.04 -7.29 12.37
CA THR A 21 9.16 -8.73 12.65
C THR A 21 8.20 -9.56 11.81
N LEU A 22 8.58 -10.82 11.58
CA LEU A 22 7.75 -11.81 10.87
C LEU A 22 6.46 -12.10 11.63
N GLU A 23 6.51 -12.12 12.96
CA GLU A 23 5.35 -12.37 13.83
C GLU A 23 4.30 -11.27 13.69
N GLN A 24 4.71 -10.00 13.59
CA GLN A 24 3.78 -8.91 13.35
C GLN A 24 3.10 -9.03 11.99
N ALA A 25 3.88 -9.33 10.94
CA ALA A 25 3.33 -9.56 9.60
C ALA A 25 2.37 -10.75 9.57
N ALA A 26 2.71 -11.85 10.24
CA ALA A 26 1.87 -13.04 10.33
C ALA A 26 0.55 -12.74 11.06
N GLY A 27 0.62 -12.05 12.21
CA GLY A 27 -0.56 -11.67 12.98
C GLY A 27 -1.48 -10.70 12.24
N PHE A 28 -0.90 -9.74 11.53
CA PHE A 28 -1.66 -8.81 10.68
C PHE A 28 -2.35 -9.54 9.52
N PHE A 29 -1.62 -10.39 8.78
CA PHE A 29 -2.18 -11.20 7.68
C PHE A 29 -3.32 -12.11 8.16
N ARG A 30 -3.14 -12.77 9.31
CA ARG A 30 -4.19 -13.60 9.91
C ARG A 30 -5.42 -12.77 10.30
N GLY A 31 -5.23 -11.58 10.86
CA GLY A 31 -6.33 -10.67 11.18
C GLY A 31 -7.17 -10.30 9.96
N LEU A 32 -6.51 -10.06 8.81
CA LEU A 32 -7.19 -9.79 7.55
C LEU A 32 -7.93 -11.01 7.01
N GLN A 33 -7.37 -12.21 7.13
CA GLN A 33 -8.06 -13.45 6.75
C GLN A 33 -9.28 -13.75 7.62
N GLU A 34 -9.24 -13.38 8.91
CA GLU A 34 -10.40 -13.45 9.82
C GLU A 34 -11.48 -12.38 9.51
N GLY A 35 -11.27 -11.51 8.53
CA GLY A 35 -12.24 -10.46 8.16
C GLY A 35 -12.20 -9.23 9.05
N LYS A 36 -11.14 -9.02 9.84
CA LYS A 36 -10.98 -7.81 10.66
C LYS A 36 -10.64 -6.61 9.78
N SER A 37 -11.13 -5.43 10.18
CA SER A 37 -10.83 -4.18 9.49
C SER A 37 -9.34 -3.85 9.52
N ILE A 38 -8.84 -3.34 8.39
CA ILE A 38 -7.46 -2.86 8.22
C ILE A 38 -7.07 -1.87 9.33
N GLU A 39 -7.98 -0.99 9.73
CA GLU A 39 -7.73 0.01 10.78
C GLU A 39 -7.45 -0.64 12.15
N SER A 40 -8.25 -1.63 12.55
CA SER A 40 -8.02 -2.39 13.79
C SER A 40 -6.71 -3.17 13.72
N CYS A 41 -6.40 -3.76 12.56
CA CYS A 41 -5.13 -4.44 12.34
C CYS A 41 -3.93 -3.46 12.37
N ARG A 42 -4.08 -2.24 11.85
CA ARG A 42 -3.01 -1.21 11.91
C ARG A 42 -2.80 -0.72 13.33
N GLN A 43 -3.86 -0.53 14.12
CA GLN A 43 -3.76 -0.09 15.50
C GLN A 43 -3.05 -1.12 16.38
N ARG A 44 -3.36 -2.41 16.20
CA ARG A 44 -2.82 -3.46 17.07
C ARG A 44 -1.42 -3.93 16.69
N TRP A 45 -1.08 -3.99 15.40
CA TRP A 45 0.23 -4.47 14.94
C TRP A 45 1.18 -3.35 14.49
N ARG A 46 0.72 -2.10 14.40
CA ARG A 46 1.51 -0.87 14.14
C ARG A 46 2.60 -1.08 13.07
N PRO A 47 2.22 -1.25 11.79
CA PRO A 47 3.19 -1.43 10.72
C PRO A 47 4.22 -0.30 10.70
N SER A 48 5.48 -0.66 10.49
CA SER A 48 6.59 0.29 10.53
C SER A 48 6.62 1.17 9.28
N MET A 49 6.10 0.66 8.16
CA MET A 49 5.94 1.41 6.92
C MET A 49 4.66 0.93 6.21
N VAL A 50 3.89 1.87 5.67
CA VAL A 50 2.67 1.60 4.91
C VAL A 50 2.78 2.32 3.58
N ARG A 51 2.85 1.58 2.48
CA ARG A 51 2.71 2.11 1.12
C ARG A 51 1.29 1.81 0.67
N VAL A 52 0.39 2.76 0.90
CA VAL A 52 -0.95 2.70 0.32
C VAL A 52 -0.78 2.89 -1.18
N ALA A 53 -1.38 2.02 -1.99
CA ALA A 53 -1.60 2.35 -3.39
C ALA A 53 -2.63 3.47 -3.44
N VAL A 54 -2.18 4.71 -3.17
CA VAL A 54 -2.88 5.89 -3.67
C VAL A 54 -2.85 5.70 -5.17
N GLY A 55 -4.03 5.58 -5.77
CA GLY A 55 -4.19 5.21 -7.18
C GLY A 55 -3.11 5.85 -8.02
N ALA A 56 -2.50 5.05 -8.90
CA ALA A 56 -1.56 5.56 -9.88
C ALA A 56 -2.17 6.81 -10.52
N ALA A 57 -1.75 7.99 -10.06
CA ALA A 57 -1.96 9.20 -10.80
C ALA A 57 -1.33 8.90 -12.17
N PRO A 58 -2.04 9.17 -13.27
CA PRO A 58 -1.54 8.86 -14.60
C PRO A 58 -0.15 9.46 -14.74
N ARG A 59 0.72 8.67 -15.34
CA ARG A 59 2.14 8.95 -15.54
C ARG A 59 2.34 10.39 -16.01
N GLN A 60 3.19 11.11 -15.30
CA GLN A 60 4.24 11.99 -15.82
C GLN A 60 4.21 12.19 -17.35
N GLY A 61 3.86 13.41 -17.81
CA GLY A 61 4.28 13.88 -19.14
C GLY A 61 3.30 14.69 -19.99
N ASP A 62 2.44 15.56 -19.45
CA ASP A 62 1.86 16.63 -20.28
C ASP A 62 2.72 17.90 -20.13
N ARG A 63 3.74 17.97 -20.98
CA ARG A 63 4.56 19.16 -21.20
C ARG A 63 3.61 20.26 -21.68
N PRO A 64 3.57 21.46 -21.07
CA PRO A 64 2.75 22.53 -21.61
C PRO A 64 3.22 22.83 -23.05
N PRO A 65 2.34 22.90 -24.06
CA PRO A 65 2.74 23.40 -25.36
C PRO A 65 3.22 24.83 -25.14
N ARG A 66 4.51 25.07 -25.42
CA ARG A 66 5.03 26.44 -25.51
C ARG A 66 4.19 27.14 -26.60
N PRO A 67 3.66 28.35 -26.38
CA PRO A 67 3.22 29.15 -27.50
C PRO A 67 4.48 29.54 -28.28
N ASP A 68 4.75 28.79 -29.35
CA ASP A 68 5.69 29.22 -30.38
C ASP A 68 4.98 30.32 -31.17
N ALA A 69 5.35 31.56 -30.86
CA ALA A 69 5.06 32.69 -31.71
C ALA A 69 5.81 32.49 -33.03
N SER A 70 5.08 32.34 -34.14
CA SER A 70 5.39 32.93 -35.46
C SER A 70 4.48 32.38 -36.56
N CYS A 71 3.59 33.23 -37.08
CA CYS A 71 3.38 33.57 -38.50
C CYS A 71 2.35 34.69 -38.59
#